data_AF-A0A4W5Q6Y1-F1
#
_entry.id   AF-A0A4W5Q6Y1-F1
#
_cell.length_a   1.000
_cell.length_b   1.000
_cell.length_c   1.000
_cell.angle_alpha   90.00
_cell.angle_beta   90.00
_cell.angle_gamma   90.00
#
_symmetry.space_group_name_H-M   'P 1'
#
loop_
_entity.id
_entity.type
_entity.pdbx_description
1 polymer ?
#
loop_
_entity_poly.entity_id
_entity_poly.type
_entity_poly.pdbx_seq_one_letter_code
_entity_poly.pdbx_strand_id
1 'polypeptide(L)'
;MGVGEDTATITWDPPKFDGGAPIKGYLMERKKQGSSRWTKLNFEVFESTTYEAKKMIEGVFYEMRVFAVNGIGISQPSGNSKPFMPIGGRTLITRAVERSLFIQLTSVFLSA
;
A
#
# COMPACT_ATOMS: atom_id res chain seq x y z
N MET A 1 0.45 28.76 8.35
CA MET A 1 -0.09 27.50 7.81
C MET A 1 -0.12 26.51 8.96
N GLY A 2 -1.29 25.99 9.32
CA GLY A 2 -1.43 25.09 10.46
C GLY A 2 -0.67 23.79 10.19
N VAL A 3 0.10 23.33 11.17
CA VAL A 3 0.69 21.98 11.16
C VAL A 3 -0.45 21.01 11.49
N GLY A 4 -1.38 20.83 10.55
CA GLY A 4 -2.38 19.77 10.59
C GLY A 4 -1.81 18.57 9.87
N GLU A 5 -1.74 17.42 10.54
CA GLU A 5 -1.43 16.16 9.86
C GLU A 5 -2.62 15.78 8.98
N ASP A 6 -2.57 16.10 7.69
CA ASP A 6 -3.63 15.71 6.76
C ASP A 6 -3.71 14.19 6.60
N THR A 7 -4.90 13.71 6.24
CA THR A 7 -5.16 12.29 5.97
C THR A 7 -5.62 12.05 4.54
N ALA A 8 -5.43 10.82 4.07
CA ALA A 8 -5.95 10.35 2.79
C ALA A 8 -6.50 8.93 2.94
N THR A 9 -7.63 8.63 2.31
CA THR A 9 -8.22 7.29 2.35
C THR A 9 -7.88 6.55 1.07
N ILE A 10 -7.25 5.40 1.20
CA ILE A 10 -6.88 4.55 0.08
C ILE A 10 -7.78 3.34 0.08
N THR A 11 -8.24 2.97 -1.11
CA THR A 11 -8.99 1.74 -1.34
C THR A 11 -8.31 0.89 -2.41
N TRP A 12 -8.44 -0.41 -2.30
CA TRP A 12 -7.95 -1.37 -3.29
C TRP A 12 -8.88 -2.56 -3.39
N ASP A 13 -8.66 -3.39 -4.40
CA ASP A 13 -9.33 -4.67 -4.56
C ASP A 13 -8.42 -5.80 -4.04
N PRO A 14 -8.98 -6.87 -3.44
CA PRO A 14 -8.21 -8.06 -3.12
C PRO A 14 -7.51 -8.67 -4.34
N PRO A 15 -6.38 -9.37 -4.16
CA PRO A 15 -5.76 -10.12 -5.25
C PRO A 15 -6.72 -11.17 -5.84
N LYS A 16 -6.68 -11.37 -7.16
CA LYS A 16 -7.43 -12.44 -7.83
C LYS A 16 -6.99 -13.85 -7.43
N PHE A 17 -5.73 -14.00 -7.05
CA PHE A 17 -5.14 -15.26 -6.61
C PHE A 17 -4.40 -15.04 -5.30
N ASP A 18 -4.69 -15.86 -4.31
CA ASP A 18 -4.12 -15.76 -2.96
C ASP A 18 -2.87 -16.63 -2.78
N GLY A 19 -2.38 -17.27 -3.85
CA GLY A 19 -1.20 -18.13 -3.80
C GLY A 19 -1.41 -19.45 -3.06
N GLY A 20 -2.66 -19.88 -2.85
CA GLY A 20 -2.99 -21.17 -2.22
C GLY A 20 -3.24 -21.11 -0.71
N ALA A 21 -3.34 -19.91 -0.13
CA ALA A 21 -3.75 -19.71 1.26
C ALA A 21 -4.54 -18.40 1.41
N PRO A 22 -5.57 -18.37 2.27
CA PRO A 22 -6.44 -17.21 2.40
C PRO A 22 -5.69 -15.96 2.84
N ILE A 23 -6.08 -14.81 2.27
CA ILE A 23 -5.56 -13.50 2.66
C ILE A 23 -5.93 -13.20 4.11
N LYS A 24 -4.90 -12.91 4.91
CA LYS A 24 -5.00 -12.49 6.32
C LYS A 24 -5.02 -10.96 6.48
N GLY A 25 -4.63 -10.23 5.44
CA GLY A 25 -4.70 -8.77 5.42
C GLY A 25 -3.59 -8.15 4.59
N TYR A 26 -3.27 -6.89 4.89
CA TYR A 26 -2.45 -6.05 4.04
C TYR A 26 -1.38 -5.26 4.79
N LEU A 27 -0.29 -4.95 4.08
CA LEU A 27 0.72 -3.96 4.46
C LEU A 27 0.77 -2.88 3.39
N MET A 28 1.14 -1.66 3.75
CA MET A 28 1.21 -0.55 2.79
C MET A 28 2.41 0.35 3.03
N GLU A 29 2.84 0.96 1.93
CA GLU A 29 3.89 1.95 1.93
C GLU A 29 3.49 3.18 1.12
N ARG A 30 4.10 4.31 1.47
CA ARG A 30 4.03 5.57 0.73
C ARG A 30 5.41 6.03 0.29
N LYS A 31 5.46 6.79 -0.79
CA LYS A 31 6.64 7.50 -1.26
C LYS A 31 6.26 8.94 -1.56
N LYS A 32 6.97 9.89 -0.96
CA LYS A 32 6.83 11.32 -1.27
C LYS A 32 7.41 11.61 -2.65
N GLN A 33 6.82 12.54 -3.39
CA GLN A 33 7.41 13.06 -4.62
C GLN A 33 8.83 13.59 -4.36
N GLY A 34 9.76 13.30 -5.27
CA GLY A 34 11.17 13.64 -5.13
C GLY A 34 11.98 12.72 -4.21
N SER A 35 11.33 11.84 -3.43
CA SER A 35 12.01 10.80 -2.65
C SER A 35 12.17 9.52 -3.46
N SER A 36 13.32 8.86 -3.35
CA SER A 36 13.53 7.48 -3.80
C SER A 36 13.08 6.43 -2.76
N ARG A 37 12.82 6.87 -1.51
CA ARG A 37 12.55 5.99 -0.37
C ARG A 37 11.06 5.78 -0.12
N TRP A 38 10.66 4.51 -0.07
CA TRP A 38 9.37 4.06 0.45
C TRP A 38 9.37 4.02 1.98
N THR A 39 8.23 4.35 2.59
CA THR A 39 8.03 4.34 4.04
C THR A 39 6.75 3.59 4.39
N LYS A 40 6.83 2.66 5.35
CA LYS A 40 5.68 1.91 5.86
C LYS A 40 4.64 2.83 6.49
N LEU A 41 3.38 2.53 6.24
CA LEU A 41 2.23 3.20 6.85
C LEU A 41 1.71 2.44 8.05
N ASN A 42 1.75 1.11 7.97
CA ASN A 42 1.36 0.21 9.03
C ASN A 42 2.47 -0.83 9.28
N PHE A 43 2.56 -1.25 10.54
CA PHE A 43 3.49 -2.29 11.00
C PHE A 43 2.77 -3.61 11.30
N GLU A 44 1.46 -3.55 11.55
CA GLU A 44 0.58 -4.69 11.78
C GLU A 44 -0.29 -4.95 10.56
N VAL A 45 -0.54 -6.23 10.29
CA VAL A 45 -1.45 -6.66 9.22
C VAL A 45 -2.88 -6.32 9.60
N PHE A 46 -3.63 -5.77 8.66
CA PHE A 46 -5.05 -5.43 8.86
C PHE A 46 -5.89 -5.96 7.69
N GLU A 47 -7.14 -6.33 7.98
CA GLU A 47 -7.96 -7.12 7.06
C GLU A 47 -8.72 -6.28 6.01
N SER A 48 -9.03 -5.02 6.33
CA SER A 48 -9.81 -4.13 5.47
C SER A 48 -9.09 -3.83 4.15
N THR A 49 -9.86 -3.59 3.09
CA THR A 49 -9.35 -3.07 1.80
C THR A 49 -9.41 -1.55 1.70
N THR A 50 -9.56 -0.89 2.85
CA THR A 50 -9.56 0.56 3.00
C THR A 50 -8.65 0.97 4.13
N TYR A 51 -7.85 2.03 3.93
CA TYR A 51 -6.96 2.54 4.96
C TYR A 51 -6.85 4.05 4.94
N GLU A 52 -6.87 4.66 6.13
CA GLU A 52 -6.61 6.08 6.32
C GLU A 52 -5.13 6.33 6.59
N ALA A 53 -4.41 6.84 5.60
CA ALA A 53 -3.03 7.25 5.73
C ALA A 53 -2.94 8.59 6.47
N LYS A 54 -2.26 8.58 7.62
CA LYS A 54 -2.08 9.75 8.49
C LYS A 54 -0.71 10.40 8.27
N LYS A 55 -0.49 11.56 8.88
CA LYS A 55 0.80 12.29 8.84
C LYS A 55 1.22 12.64 7.42
N MET A 56 0.26 13.06 6.60
CA MET A 56 0.52 13.56 5.26
C MET A 56 0.77 15.07 5.32
N ILE A 57 1.53 15.58 4.36
CA ILE A 57 1.86 17.01 4.26
C ILE A 57 1.05 17.59 3.10
N GLU A 58 0.28 18.63 3.37
CA GLU A 58 -0.45 19.39 2.35
C GLU A 58 0.52 19.90 1.27
N GLY A 59 0.08 19.91 0.01
CA GLY A 59 0.91 20.39 -1.10
C GLY A 59 1.96 19.39 -1.58
N VAL A 60 2.14 18.25 -0.90
CA VAL A 60 3.10 17.20 -1.29
C VAL A 60 2.37 16.06 -1.99
N PHE A 61 2.87 15.67 -3.15
CA PHE A 61 2.38 14.48 -3.84
C PHE A 61 2.95 13.19 -3.24
N TYR A 62 2.12 12.17 -3.19
CA TYR A 62 2.47 10.83 -2.73
C TYR A 62 2.05 9.77 -3.73
N GLU A 63 2.87 8.72 -3.83
CA GLU A 63 2.52 7.44 -4.43
C GLU A 63 2.40 6.38 -3.33
N MET A 64 1.55 5.39 -3.55
CA MET A 64 1.29 4.32 -2.57
C MET A 64 1.27 2.95 -3.22
N ARG A 65 1.62 1.93 -2.44
CA ARG A 65 1.57 0.52 -2.86
C ARG A 65 1.12 -0.36 -1.71
N VAL A 66 0.45 -1.46 -2.04
CA VAL A 66 -0.15 -2.42 -1.11
C VAL A 66 0.54 -3.77 -1.27
N PHE A 67 0.67 -4.51 -0.18
CA PHE A 67 1.16 -5.89 -0.14
C PHE A 67 0.07 -6.75 0.49
N ALA A 68 -0.24 -7.89 -0.12
CA ALA A 68 -1.13 -8.88 0.46
C ALA A 68 -0.33 -9.83 1.37
N VAL A 69 -0.93 -10.24 2.47
CA VAL A 69 -0.33 -11.17 3.43
C VAL A 69 -1.26 -12.37 3.61
N ASN A 70 -0.72 -13.57 3.53
CA ASN A 70 -1.45 -14.81 3.79
C ASN A 70 -0.65 -15.73 4.74
N GLY A 71 -1.08 -16.98 4.89
CA GLY A 71 -0.37 -17.97 5.70
C GLY A 71 1.01 -18.39 5.17
N ILE A 72 1.32 -18.09 3.91
CA ILE A 72 2.57 -18.46 3.23
C ILE A 72 3.59 -17.32 3.34
N GLY A 73 3.16 -16.06 3.19
CA GLY A 73 4.05 -14.92 3.26
C GLY A 73 3.42 -13.60 2.78
N ILE A 74 4.30 -12.68 2.39
CA ILE A 74 3.96 -11.35 1.89
C ILE A 74 4.14 -11.33 0.37
N SER A 75 3.19 -10.77 -0.37
CA SER A 75 3.26 -10.67 -1.84
C SER A 75 4.33 -9.68 -2.31
N GLN A 76 4.57 -9.63 -3.63
CA GLN A 76 5.16 -8.44 -4.24
C GLN A 76 4.24 -7.21 -4.04
N PRO A 77 4.76 -5.98 -4.06
CA PRO A 77 3.91 -4.80 -4.02
C PRO A 77 2.98 -4.76 -5.22
N SER A 78 1.79 -4.18 -5.02
CA SER A 78 0.91 -3.76 -6.10
C SER A 78 1.60 -2.78 -7.05
N GLY A 79 0.94 -2.49 -8.18
CA GLY A 79 1.24 -1.25 -8.91
C GLY A 79 1.11 -0.03 -8.00
N ASN A 80 1.92 1.00 -8.26
CA ASN A 80 1.79 2.26 -7.54
C ASN A 80 0.42 2.89 -7.86
N SER A 81 -0.18 3.55 -6.87
CA SER A 81 -1.31 4.45 -7.09
C SER A 81 -0.92 5.57 -8.06
N LYS A 82 -1.91 6.23 -8.66
CA LYS A 82 -1.67 7.55 -9.25
C LYS A 82 -1.14 8.49 -8.16
N PRO A 83 -0.19 9.39 -8.49
CA PRO A 83 0.20 10.44 -7.55
C PRO A 83 -1.01 11.24 -7.10
N PHE A 84 -1.13 11.49 -5.81
CA PHE A 84 -2.18 12.31 -5.24
C PHE A 84 -1.60 13.22 -4.16
N MET A 85 -2.29 14.32 -3.89
CA MET A 85 -1.85 15.34 -2.94
C MET A 85 -2.99 15.57 -1.94
N PRO A 86 -2.77 15.39 -0.63
CA PRO A 86 -3.75 15.80 0.38
C PRO A 86 -4.07 17.28 0.19
N ILE A 87 -5.36 17.61 0.22
CA ILE A 87 -5.86 18.99 0.18
C ILE A 87 -6.56 19.18 1.52
N GLY A 88 -6.17 20.20 2.30
CA GLY A 88 -6.56 20.37 3.70
C GLY A 88 -8.02 20.02 3.98
N GLY A 89 -8.23 19.04 4.86
CA GLY A 89 -9.56 18.61 5.32
C GLY A 89 -10.41 17.80 4.33
N ARG A 90 -9.87 17.36 3.19
CA ARG A 90 -10.59 16.52 2.21
C ARG A 90 -9.96 15.15 2.05
N THR A 91 -10.75 14.11 2.34
CA THR A 91 -10.42 12.73 2.02
C THR A 91 -10.38 12.52 0.51
N LEU A 92 -9.19 12.35 -0.06
CA LEU A 92 -9.04 11.82 -1.40
C LEU A 92 -9.16 10.30 -1.36
N ILE A 93 -10.10 9.74 -2.13
CA ILE A 93 -10.18 8.30 -2.39
C ILE A 93 -9.30 8.01 -3.59
N THR A 94 -8.16 7.36 -3.36
CA THR A 94 -7.28 6.87 -4.44
C THR A 94 -7.36 5.36 -4.52
N ARG A 95 -7.55 4.83 -5.74
CA ARG A 95 -7.55 3.39 -6.01
C ARG A 95 -6.13 2.96 -6.36
N ALA A 96 -5.52 2.10 -5.56
CA ALA A 96 -4.29 1.43 -5.99
C ALA A 96 -4.63 0.49 -7.15
N VAL A 97 -3.96 0.66 -8.29
CA VAL A 97 -4.34 -0.03 -9.55
C VAL A 97 -3.61 -1.38 -9.65
N GLU A 98 -4.41 -2.39 -9.98
CA GLU A 98 -4.02 -3.78 -10.19
C GLU A 98 -2.94 -3.92 -11.28
N ARG A 99 -1.83 -4.59 -10.93
CA ARG A 99 -1.08 -5.44 -11.86
C ARG A 99 -0.69 -6.69 -11.10
N SER A 100 -1.42 -7.77 -11.39
CA SER A 100 -1.13 -9.18 -11.07
C SER A 100 -0.24 -9.42 -9.85
N LEU A 101 -0.86 -9.57 -8.68
CA LEU A 101 -0.20 -9.98 -7.45
C LEU A 101 0.20 -11.46 -7.55
N PHE A 102 1.44 -11.73 -7.96
CA PHE A 102 2.08 -13.00 -7.62
C PHE A 102 2.68 -12.86 -6.21
N ILE A 103 2.41 -13.82 -5.33
CA ILE A 103 3.29 -14.08 -4.20
C ILE A 103 4.47 -14.85 -4.77
N GLN A 104 5.60 -14.18 -5.01
CA GLN A 104 6.85 -14.91 -5.23
C GLN A 104 7.25 -15.50 -3.88
N LEU A 105 7.14 -16.82 -3.75
CA LEU A 105 7.95 -17.55 -2.79
C LEU A 105 9.39 -17.11 -3.04
N THR A 106 10.01 -16.39 -2.10
CA THR A 106 11.47 -16.25 -2.12
C THR A 106 12.04 -17.65 -2.23
N SER A 107 12.67 -17.95 -3.36
CA SER A 107 13.14 -19.28 -3.75
C SER A 107 13.79 -20.00 -2.58
N VAL A 108 13.15 -21.07 -2.12
CA VAL A 108 13.86 -22.10 -1.37
C VAL A 108 14.50 -23.00 -2.43
N PHE A 109 15.82 -22.87 -2.58
CA PHE A 109 16.75 -23.71 -3.35
C PHE A 109 16.62 -23.74 -4.89
N LEU A 110 17.39 -22.87 -5.56
CA LEU A 110 18.14 -23.28 -6.77
C LEU A 110 19.57 -23.59 -6.32
N SER A 111 19.79 -24.84 -5.90
CA SER A 111 21.10 -25.49 -5.92
C SER A 111 20.86 -26.99 -6.05
N ALA A 112 20.78 -27.44 -7.29
CA ALA A 112 21.14 -28.79 -7.70
C ALA A 112 21.93 -28.65 -8.99
#